data_AF-A0A9X3EXA5-F1
#
_entry.id   AF-A0A9X3EXA5-F1
#
_cell.length_a   1.000
_cell.length_b   1.000
_cell.length_c   1.000
_cell.angle_alpha   90.00
_cell.angle_beta   90.00
_cell.angle_gamma   90.00
#
_symmetry.space_group_name_H-M   'P 1'
#
loop_
_entity.id
_entity.type
_entity.pdbx_description
1 polymer ?
#
loop_
_entity_poly.entity_id
_entity_poly.type
_entity_poly.pdbx_seq_one_letter_code
_entity_poly.pdbx_strand_id
1 'polypeptide(L)'
;MVIADESGFVVSQSTTDLDLTMLAAVAPLVGRGRARATVKRDGQERGLSVKTIEVLGETLYVACLGGKFGSRERELATSANAAKRILLS
;
A
#
# COMPACT_ATOMS: atom_id res chain seq x y z
N MET A 1 -1.73 -6.01 3.82
CA MET A 1 -1.12 -5.11 2.82
C MET A 1 -2.05 -5.09 1.61
N VAL A 2 -2.07 -4.00 0.84
CA VAL A 2 -2.89 -3.88 -0.35
C VAL A 2 -2.08 -3.25 -1.48
N ILE A 3 -2.36 -3.65 -2.72
CA ILE A 3 -1.88 -3.03 -3.95
C ILE A 3 -3.10 -2.40 -4.61
N ALA A 4 -3.00 -1.12 -4.92
CA ALA A 4 -4.06 -0.37 -5.57
C ALA A 4 -3.56 0.28 -6.87
N ASP A 5 -4.47 0.51 -7.81
CA ASP A 5 -4.20 1.32 -9.01
C ASP A 5 -4.33 2.83 -8.71
N GLU A 6 -4.18 3.66 -9.75
CA GLU A 6 -4.31 5.13 -9.61
C GLU A 6 -5.72 5.61 -9.23
N SER A 7 -6.75 4.84 -9.59
CA SER A 7 -8.14 5.14 -9.24
C SER A 7 -8.50 4.69 -7.82
N GLY A 8 -7.60 3.96 -7.15
CA GLY A 8 -7.81 3.43 -5.80
C GLY A 8 -8.54 2.09 -5.77
N PHE A 9 -8.64 1.38 -6.89
CA PHE A 9 -9.18 0.03 -6.93
C PHE A 9 -8.15 -0.98 -6.41
N VAL A 10 -8.64 -2.01 -5.71
CA VAL A 10 -7.80 -3.10 -5.21
C VAL A 10 -7.37 -3.98 -6.38
N VAL A 11 -6.06 -4.04 -6.61
CA VAL A 11 -5.43 -4.97 -7.57
C VAL A 11 -5.06 -6.28 -6.89
N SER A 12 -4.55 -6.21 -5.66
CA SER A 12 -4.19 -7.38 -4.86
C SER A 12 -4.15 -7.04 -3.38
N GLN A 13 -4.36 -8.01 -2.50
CA GLN A 13 -4.28 -7.80 -1.06
C GLN A 13 -3.85 -9.04 -0.29
N SER A 14 -3.28 -8.83 0.91
CA SER A 14 -3.03 -9.91 1.87
C SER A 14 -4.34 -10.47 2.42
N THR A 15 -4.37 -11.76 2.70
CA THR A 15 -5.47 -12.37 3.46
C THR A 15 -5.51 -11.80 4.88
N THR A 16 -6.65 -11.20 5.24
CA THR A 16 -6.89 -10.62 6.55
C THR A 16 -8.39 -10.40 6.73
N ASP A 17 -8.88 -10.37 7.97
CA ASP A 17 -10.27 -10.06 8.30
C ASP A 17 -10.60 -8.55 8.20
N LEU A 18 -9.62 -7.75 7.79
CA LEU A 18 -9.77 -6.30 7.63
C LEU A 18 -10.26 -5.96 6.23
N ASP A 19 -11.24 -5.09 6.14
CA ASP A 19 -11.57 -4.43 4.89
C ASP A 19 -10.45 -3.44 4.53
N LEU A 20 -9.76 -3.74 3.42
CA LEU A 20 -8.66 -2.94 2.91
C LEU A 20 -9.10 -1.98 1.79
N THR A 21 -10.39 -1.94 1.45
CA THR A 21 -10.93 -1.10 0.38
C THR A 21 -10.67 0.39 0.65
N MET A 22 -10.89 0.85 1.88
CA MET A 22 -10.58 2.23 2.25
C MET A 22 -9.08 2.53 2.20
N LEU A 23 -8.24 1.54 2.54
CA LEU A 23 -6.79 1.71 2.47
C LEU A 23 -6.33 1.82 1.01
N ALA A 24 -6.89 1.01 0.11
CA ALA A 24 -6.64 1.08 -1.33
C ALA A 24 -7.04 2.44 -1.90
N ALA A 25 -8.23 2.94 -1.55
CA ALA A 25 -8.72 4.23 -2.02
C ALA A 25 -7.81 5.43 -1.63
N VAL A 26 -7.16 5.35 -0.47
CA VAL A 26 -6.29 6.43 0.04
C VAL A 26 -4.83 6.28 -0.39
N ALA A 27 -4.38 5.07 -0.76
CA ALA A 27 -2.99 4.81 -1.11
C ALA A 27 -2.44 5.74 -2.23
N PRO A 28 -3.17 6.02 -3.33
CA PRO A 28 -2.71 6.95 -4.36
C PRO A 28 -2.55 8.41 -3.89
N LEU A 29 -3.34 8.82 -2.91
CA LEU A 29 -3.25 10.18 -2.34
C LEU A 29 -1.97 10.34 -1.51
N VAL A 30 -1.64 9.30 -0.73
CA VAL A 30 -0.44 9.26 0.11
C VAL A 30 0.81 9.09 -0.73
N GLY A 31 0.80 8.16 -1.70
CA GLY A 31 1.93 7.90 -2.59
C GLY A 31 2.32 9.09 -3.46
N ARG A 32 1.37 9.98 -3.80
CA ARG A 32 1.63 11.25 -4.51
C ARG A 32 2.13 12.38 -3.60
N GLY A 33 2.30 12.13 -2.30
CA GLY A 33 2.71 13.16 -1.33
C GLY A 33 1.63 14.21 -1.05
N ARG A 34 0.38 13.99 -1.49
CA ARG A 34 -0.73 14.94 -1.29
C ARG A 34 -1.34 14.87 0.10
N ALA A 35 -1.08 13.78 0.83
CA ALA A 35 -1.60 13.58 2.17
C ALA A 35 -0.59 12.84 3.05
N ARG A 36 -0.47 13.28 4.31
CA ARG A 36 0.17 12.50 5.37
C ARG A 36 -0.91 11.67 6.05
N ALA A 37 -0.98 10.38 5.72
CA ALA A 37 -2.02 9.53 6.26
C ALA A 37 -1.80 9.26 7.76
N THR A 38 -2.76 9.73 8.55
CA THR A 38 -2.91 9.38 9.96
C THR A 38 -4.04 8.38 10.08
N VAL A 39 -3.71 7.09 10.11
CA VAL A 39 -4.70 6.03 10.31
C VAL A 39 -4.80 5.75 11.80
N LYS A 40 -6.01 5.86 12.37
CA LYS A 40 -6.29 5.50 13.76
C LYS A 40 -7.19 4.27 13.80
N ARG A 41 -6.91 3.35 14.71
CA ARG A 41 -7.76 2.19 14.99
C ARG A 41 -7.79 1.97 16.49
N ASP A 42 -9.00 1.84 17.04
CA ASP A 42 -9.24 1.69 18.49
C ASP A 42 -8.55 2.80 19.29
N GLY A 43 -8.59 4.04 18.76
CA GLY A 43 -7.93 5.21 19.35
C GLY A 43 -6.41 5.26 19.20
N GLN A 44 -5.76 4.19 18.72
CA GLN A 44 -4.32 4.11 18.54
C GLN A 44 -3.90 4.47 17.11
N GLU A 45 -2.87 5.30 16.98
CA GLU A 45 -2.25 5.56 15.68
C GLU A 45 -1.57 4.32 15.13
N ARG A 46 -1.83 4.06 13.84
CA ARG A 46 -1.20 3.01 13.06
C ARG A 46 -0.45 3.68 11.92
N GLY A 47 0.85 3.45 11.87
CA GLY A 47 1.67 3.97 10.77
C GLY A 47 1.23 3.36 9.44
N LEU A 48 0.99 4.21 8.46
CA LEU A 48 0.83 3.82 7.05
C LEU A 48 2.13 4.13 6.31
N SER A 49 2.59 3.18 5.50
CA SER A 49 3.64 3.40 4.51
C SER A 49 3.13 2.99 3.14
N VAL A 50 3.46 3.79 2.12
CA VAL A 50 3.08 3.55 0.73
C VAL A 50 4.32 3.62 -0.14
N LYS A 51 4.49 2.64 -1.04
CA LYS A 51 5.53 2.61 -2.05
C LYS A 51 4.90 2.54 -3.43
N THR A 52 5.34 3.43 -4.31
CA THR A 52 4.88 3.50 -5.70
C THR A 52 5.76 2.63 -6.57
N ILE A 53 5.15 1.87 -7.49
CA ILE A 53 5.84 1.14 -8.55
C ILE A 53 5.19 1.43 -9.90
N GLU A 54 5.99 1.32 -10.96
CA GLU A 54 5.52 1.42 -12.34
C GLU A 54 5.68 0.06 -13.01
N VAL A 55 4.59 -0.39 -13.66
CA VAL A 55 4.47 -1.70 -14.29
C VAL A 55 3.67 -1.52 -15.58
N LEU A 56 4.26 -1.87 -16.73
CA LEU A 56 3.61 -1.77 -18.05
C LEU A 56 3.02 -0.38 -18.38
N GLY A 57 3.63 0.70 -17.86
CA GLY A 57 3.15 2.07 -18.03
C GLY A 57 2.02 2.49 -17.05
N GLU A 58 1.60 1.59 -16.16
CA GLU A 58 0.65 1.87 -15.10
C GLU A 58 1.36 2.10 -13.77
N THR A 59 0.81 3.01 -12.96
CA THR A 59 1.29 3.27 -11.60
C THR A 59 0.47 2.47 -10.60
N LEU A 60 1.15 1.64 -9.80
CA LEU A 60 0.55 0.91 -8.70
C LEU A 60 1.09 1.41 -7.35
N TYR A 61 0.22 1.40 -6.36
CA TYR A 61 0.49 1.85 -5.00
C TYR A 61 0.43 0.65 -4.05
N VAL A 62 1.59 0.26 -3.53
CA VAL A 62 1.70 -0.79 -2.51
C VAL A 62 1.60 -0.13 -1.14
N ALA A 63 0.63 -0.51 -0.34
CA ALA A 63 0.34 0.11 0.96
C ALA A 63 0.32 -0.93 2.09
N CYS A 64 0.99 -0.60 3.19
CA CYS A 64 1.03 -1.43 4.40
C CYS A 64 0.68 -0.62 5.64
N LEU A 65 -0.17 -1.18 6.49
CA LEU A 65 -0.70 -0.53 7.69
C LEU A 65 -0.23 -1.25 8.95
N GLY A 66 0.23 -0.48 9.95
CA GLY A 66 0.59 -0.98 11.27
C GLY A 66 2.03 -1.50 11.37
N GLY A 67 2.32 -2.24 12.45
CA GLY A 67 3.67 -2.74 12.73
C GLY A 67 4.72 -1.66 13.02
N LYS A 68 5.95 -2.10 13.29
CA LYS A 68 7.11 -1.19 13.45
C LYS A 68 7.54 -0.65 12.09
N PHE A 69 7.84 0.65 12.02
CA PHE A 69 8.24 1.35 10.79
C PHE A 69 9.32 0.59 9.99
N GLY A 70 10.47 0.27 10.60
CA GLY A 70 11.56 -0.38 9.88
C GLY A 70 11.26 -1.79 9.36
N SER A 71 10.38 -2.56 10.03
CA SER A 71 9.93 -3.85 9.50
C SER A 71 8.93 -3.65 8.36
N ARG A 72 8.01 -2.69 8.51
CA ARG A 72 7.03 -2.34 7.49
C ARG A 72 7.68 -1.87 6.20
N GLU A 73 8.67 -0.98 6.26
CA GLU A 73 9.40 -0.49 5.08
C GLU A 73 10.10 -1.62 4.32
N ARG A 74 10.72 -2.56 5.05
CA ARG A 74 11.36 -3.74 4.44
C ARG A 74 10.33 -4.63 3.73
N GLU A 75 9.21 -4.90 4.39
CA GLU A 75 8.12 -5.70 3.83
C GLU A 75 7.56 -5.07 2.54
N LEU A 76 7.31 -3.75 2.57
CA LEU A 76 6.88 -2.97 1.42
C LEU A 76 7.88 -3.04 0.26
N ALA A 77 9.17 -2.90 0.55
CA ALA A 77 10.20 -2.94 -0.48
C ALA A 77 10.26 -4.32 -1.16
N THR A 78 10.25 -5.39 -0.37
CA THR A 78 10.22 -6.77 -0.88
C THR A 78 8.97 -7.03 -1.71
N SER A 79 7.80 -6.62 -1.20
CA SER A 79 6.51 -6.85 -1.87
C SER A 79 6.37 -6.06 -3.17
N ALA A 80 6.81 -4.81 -3.18
CA ALA A 80 6.86 -4.00 -4.39
C ALA A 80 7.74 -4.62 -5.48
N ASN A 81 8.91 -5.16 -5.10
CA ASN A 81 9.79 -5.86 -6.03
C ASN A 81 9.18 -7.17 -6.53
N ALA A 82 8.53 -7.94 -5.66
CA ALA A 82 7.84 -9.16 -6.04
C ALA A 82 6.68 -8.90 -7.01
N ALA A 83 5.84 -7.89 -6.71
CA ALA A 83 4.74 -7.47 -7.58
C ALA A 83 5.25 -7.06 -8.97
N LYS A 84 6.31 -6.24 -9.04
CA LYS A 84 6.93 -5.86 -10.31
C LYS A 84 7.45 -7.07 -11.10
N ARG A 85 8.03 -8.07 -10.43
CA ARG A 85 8.53 -9.29 -11.10
C ARG A 85 7.41 -10.15 -11.66
N ILE A 86 6.33 -10.34 -10.90
CA ILE A 86 5.19 -11.20 -11.28
C ILE A 86 4.39 -10.58 -12.42
N LEU A 87 4.20 -9.26 -12.41
CA LEU A 87 3.40 -8.57 -13.42
C LEU A 87 4.16 -8.29 -14.73
N LEU A 88 5.49 -8.41 -14.72
CA LEU A 88 6.35 -8.27 -15.91
C LEU A 88 6.83 -9.61 -16.47
N SER A 89 6.48 -10.75 -15.85
CA SER A 89 6.78 -12.09 -16.35
C SER A 89 5.67 -12.61 -17.25
#